data_AF-A0AAV1VS56-F1
#
_entry.id   AF-A0AAV1VS56-F1
#
_cell.length_a   1.000
_cell.length_b   1.000
_cell.length_c   1.000
_cell.angle_alpha   90.00
_cell.angle_beta   90.00
_cell.angle_gamma   90.00
#
_symmetry.space_group_name_H-M   'P 1'
#
loop_
_entity.id
_entity.type
_entity.pdbx_description
1 polymer ?
#
loop_
_entity_poly.entity_id
_entity_poly.type
_entity_poly.pdbx_seq_one_letter_code
_entity_poly.pdbx_strand_id
1 'polypeptide(L)'
;MEPLLFKGVVDMEVSRKNLMVGEVRTWEDALSIKKTFVYEGIVSVNPIPMGGNHILIKGEPEVDCSQIINMDLDCCRAIFHSISPWSPSSKAVQKTVWVKCWGVPILAWSVDFFQFLASSFGVFLKVDDATLNMERVDFGHVLLTTSVLSFINKIQKVVVGGREFDIALVEEDSPTFPNNVDRRGSWLEEGSDFVDSEDGEWWPEDGEVNEVVSFSVEEEEEDASMDKTRSRG
;
A
#
# COMPACT_ATOMS: atom_id res chain seq x y z
N MET A 1 -14.89 -30.14 -18.42
CA MET A 1 -15.04 -30.22 -16.94
C MET A 1 -16.31 -29.48 -16.60
N GLU A 2 -17.22 -30.10 -15.84
CA GLU A 2 -18.49 -29.46 -15.46
C GLU A 2 -18.27 -28.46 -14.31
N PRO A 3 -19.04 -27.36 -14.25
CA PRO A 3 -18.92 -26.39 -13.16
C PRO A 3 -19.48 -26.95 -11.85
N LEU A 4 -18.81 -26.67 -10.74
CA LEU A 4 -19.33 -26.97 -9.41
C LEU A 4 -20.51 -26.04 -9.08
N LEU A 5 -21.66 -26.61 -8.72
CA LEU A 5 -22.87 -25.86 -8.40
C LEU A 5 -23.03 -25.66 -6.89
N PHE A 6 -22.94 -24.42 -6.43
CA PHE A 6 -23.30 -24.02 -5.06
C PHE A 6 -24.73 -23.47 -5.02
N LYS A 7 -25.51 -23.84 -4.00
CA LYS A 7 -26.88 -23.35 -3.76
C LYS A 7 -26.98 -22.70 -2.38
N GLY A 8 -26.55 -21.44 -2.30
CA GLY A 8 -26.76 -20.60 -1.11
C GLY A 8 -28.05 -19.78 -1.24
N VAL A 9 -28.67 -19.47 -0.10
CA VAL A 9 -29.73 -18.45 -0.02
C VAL A 9 -29.07 -17.13 0.38
N VAL A 10 -29.20 -16.12 -0.48
CA VAL A 10 -28.81 -14.74 -0.17
C VAL A 10 -30.08 -13.90 -0.16
N ASP A 11 -30.33 -13.18 0.94
CA ASP A 11 -31.39 -12.18 0.97
C ASP A 11 -30.97 -10.99 0.09
N MET A 12 -31.50 -10.99 -1.13
CA MET A 12 -31.19 -10.03 -2.17
C MET A 12 -31.84 -8.66 -1.95
N GLU A 13 -32.87 -8.54 -1.12
CA GLU A 13 -33.50 -7.24 -0.86
C GLU A 13 -32.77 -6.50 0.27
N VAL A 14 -32.46 -7.19 1.36
CA VAL A 14 -31.64 -6.63 2.45
C VAL A 14 -30.26 -6.23 1.91
N SER A 15 -29.63 -7.13 1.14
CA SER A 15 -28.27 -6.93 0.60
C SER A 15 -28.16 -5.80 -0.43
N ARG A 16 -29.27 -5.27 -0.99
CA ARG A 16 -29.22 -4.20 -2.01
C ARG A 16 -29.32 -2.78 -1.44
N LYS A 17 -29.69 -2.62 -0.17
CA LYS A 17 -29.79 -1.31 0.50
C LYS A 17 -28.57 -0.98 1.35
N ASN A 18 -27.96 -2.01 1.96
CA ASN A 18 -26.80 -1.87 2.85
C ASN A 18 -25.46 -2.27 2.21
N LEU A 19 -25.45 -2.72 0.94
CA LEU A 19 -24.20 -2.97 0.19
C LEU A 19 -24.17 -2.15 -1.10
N MET A 20 -23.08 -1.41 -1.27
CA MET A 20 -22.76 -0.70 -2.50
C MET A 20 -21.33 -1.05 -2.94
N VAL A 21 -21.07 -0.99 -4.24
CA VAL A 21 -19.74 -1.22 -4.81
C VAL A 21 -19.28 0.08 -5.46
N GLY A 22 -18.17 0.60 -4.95
CA GLY A 22 -17.49 1.77 -5.48
C GLY A 22 -16.20 1.38 -6.20
N GLU A 23 -15.93 2.04 -7.31
CA GLU A 23 -14.62 2.03 -7.99
C GLU A 23 -13.89 3.31 -7.61
N VAL A 24 -12.75 3.19 -6.91
CA VAL A 24 -11.94 4.35 -6.52
C VAL A 24 -11.10 4.89 -7.67
N ARG A 25 -10.76 6.18 -7.62
CA ARG A 25 -9.98 6.86 -8.67
C ARG A 25 -8.53 6.39 -8.70
N THR A 26 -7.90 6.27 -7.53
CA THR A 26 -6.50 5.85 -7.39
C THR A 26 -6.39 4.55 -6.61
N TRP A 27 -5.26 3.86 -6.72
CA TRP A 27 -5.01 2.66 -5.93
C TRP A 27 -4.65 3.03 -4.48
N GLU A 28 -4.06 4.21 -4.23
CA GLU A 28 -3.80 4.76 -2.89
C GLU A 28 -5.10 4.99 -2.11
N ASP A 29 -6.15 5.47 -2.78
CA ASP A 29 -7.50 5.59 -2.21
C ASP A 29 -7.98 4.22 -1.71
N ALA A 30 -7.76 3.13 -2.45
CA ALA A 30 -8.20 1.79 -2.06
C ALA A 30 -7.52 1.30 -0.77
N LEU A 31 -6.27 1.70 -0.51
CA LEU A 31 -5.56 1.35 0.73
C LEU A 31 -6.04 2.22 1.91
N SER A 32 -6.26 3.50 1.64
CA SER A 32 -6.51 4.53 2.67
C SER A 32 -8.00 4.68 3.02
N ILE A 33 -8.91 4.17 2.21
CA ILE A 33 -10.37 4.37 2.27
C ILE A 33 -10.97 4.31 3.68
N LYS A 34 -10.54 3.34 4.51
CA LYS A 34 -11.00 3.21 5.90
C LYS A 34 -10.61 4.40 6.78
N LYS A 35 -9.39 4.89 6.63
CA LYS A 35 -8.92 6.09 7.34
C LYS A 35 -9.67 7.31 6.84
N THR A 36 -9.79 7.47 5.52
CA THR A 36 -10.48 8.60 4.89
C THR A 36 -11.93 8.69 5.35
N PHE A 37 -12.69 7.59 5.35
CA PHE A 37 -14.08 7.60 5.84
C PHE A 37 -14.19 8.00 7.31
N VAL A 38 -13.26 7.58 8.17
CA VAL A 38 -13.22 7.99 9.58
C VAL A 38 -12.90 9.48 9.73
N TYR A 39 -11.97 10.03 8.92
CA TYR A 39 -11.65 11.46 8.95
C TYR A 39 -12.80 12.35 8.43
N GLU A 40 -13.54 11.89 7.43
CA GLU A 40 -14.74 12.55 6.90
C GLU A 40 -15.99 12.34 7.81
N GLY A 41 -15.86 11.61 8.92
CA GLY A 41 -16.97 11.36 9.86
C GLY A 41 -17.96 10.26 9.44
N ILE A 42 -17.71 9.56 8.33
CA ILE A 42 -18.56 8.51 7.79
C ILE A 42 -18.36 7.19 8.55
N VAL A 43 -18.91 7.14 9.77
CA VAL A 43 -18.73 6.00 10.71
C VAL A 43 -19.77 4.88 10.55
N SER A 44 -20.89 5.14 9.87
CA SER A 44 -22.02 4.21 9.71
C SER A 44 -21.87 3.21 8.55
N VAL A 45 -20.75 3.25 7.81
CA VAL A 45 -20.41 2.29 6.76
C VAL A 45 -18.96 1.82 6.89
N ASN A 46 -18.73 0.55 6.55
CA ASN A 46 -17.42 -0.10 6.55
C ASN A 46 -16.97 -0.36 5.11
N PRO A 47 -15.95 0.35 4.60
CA PRO A 47 -15.38 0.06 3.28
C PRO A 47 -14.42 -1.14 3.34
N ILE A 48 -14.69 -2.14 2.52
CA ILE A 48 -13.99 -3.43 2.45
C ILE A 48 -13.39 -3.57 1.05
N PRO A 49 -12.05 -3.61 0.88
CA PRO A 49 -11.46 -3.77 -0.45
C PRO A 49 -11.84 -5.11 -1.09
N MET A 50 -12.25 -5.07 -2.36
CA MET A 50 -12.57 -6.24 -3.19
C MET A 50 -11.41 -6.67 -4.09
N GLY A 51 -10.31 -5.92 -4.11
CA GLY A 51 -9.16 -6.13 -5.00
C GLY A 51 -9.13 -5.14 -6.18
N GLY A 52 -7.92 -4.76 -6.60
CA GLY A 52 -7.72 -3.63 -7.50
C GLY A 52 -8.35 -2.36 -6.92
N ASN A 53 -9.06 -1.61 -7.77
CA ASN A 53 -9.70 -0.34 -7.41
C ASN A 53 -11.15 -0.51 -6.90
N HIS A 54 -11.62 -1.73 -6.62
CA HIS A 54 -13.01 -1.96 -6.21
C HIS A 54 -13.13 -2.07 -4.68
N ILE A 55 -14.10 -1.36 -4.10
CA ILE A 55 -14.43 -1.35 -2.67
C ILE A 55 -15.90 -1.73 -2.48
N LEU A 56 -16.17 -2.69 -1.59
CA LEU A 56 -17.50 -2.98 -1.07
C LEU A 56 -17.77 -2.06 0.13
N ILE A 57 -18.71 -1.14 -0.01
CA ILE A 57 -19.19 -0.28 1.07
C ILE A 57 -20.34 -1.02 1.74
N LYS A 58 -20.16 -1.40 3.01
CA LYS A 58 -21.16 -2.13 3.80
C LYS A 58 -21.67 -1.29 4.97
N GLY A 59 -22.94 -0.90 4.94
CA GLY A 59 -23.63 -0.31 6.08
C GLY A 59 -24.09 -1.35 7.10
N GLU A 60 -24.57 -0.86 8.24
CA GLU A 60 -25.33 -1.67 9.20
C GLU A 60 -26.70 -2.10 8.60
N PRO A 61 -27.39 -3.12 9.17
CA PRO A 61 -28.62 -3.67 8.57
C PRO A 61 -29.75 -2.67 8.34
N GLU A 62 -29.82 -1.62 9.16
CA GLU A 62 -30.85 -0.57 9.12
C GLU A 62 -30.41 0.66 8.28
N VAL A 63 -29.16 0.68 7.82
CA VAL A 63 -28.55 1.80 7.09
C VAL A 63 -28.77 1.64 5.58
N ASP A 64 -29.41 2.63 4.97
CA ASP A 64 -29.43 2.80 3.52
C ASP A 64 -28.17 3.53 3.07
N CYS A 65 -27.18 2.78 2.58
CA CYS A 65 -25.92 3.34 2.07
C CYS A 65 -26.15 4.33 0.93
N SER A 66 -27.23 4.16 0.17
CA SER A 66 -27.60 5.06 -0.93
C SER A 66 -27.87 6.47 -0.43
N GLN A 67 -28.40 6.63 0.78
CA GLN A 67 -28.69 7.95 1.35
C GLN A 67 -27.41 8.62 1.83
N ILE A 68 -26.53 7.90 2.55
CA ILE A 68 -25.24 8.42 3.03
C ILE A 68 -24.40 8.94 1.86
N ILE A 69 -24.26 8.14 0.80
CA ILE A 69 -23.44 8.49 -0.38
C ILE A 69 -24.05 9.67 -1.18
N ASN A 70 -25.36 9.91 -1.06
CA ASN A 70 -26.03 11.09 -1.63
C ASN A 70 -26.02 12.31 -0.70
N MET A 71 -25.70 12.16 0.59
CA MET A 71 -25.53 13.27 1.53
C MET A 71 -24.08 13.77 1.49
N ASP A 72 -23.11 12.86 1.60
CA ASP A 72 -21.66 13.17 1.60
C ASP A 72 -21.07 13.10 0.17
N LEU A 73 -21.75 13.76 -0.76
CA LEU A 73 -21.43 13.69 -2.19
C LEU A 73 -20.01 14.12 -2.52
N ASP A 74 -19.45 15.12 -1.83
CA ASP A 74 -18.20 15.74 -2.27
C ASP A 74 -16.96 14.90 -1.92
N CYS A 75 -16.87 14.32 -0.72
CA CYS A 75 -15.80 13.36 -0.41
C CYS A 75 -15.98 12.06 -1.23
N CYS A 76 -17.21 11.57 -1.41
CA CYS A 76 -17.48 10.41 -2.25
C CYS A 76 -17.09 10.65 -3.72
N ARG A 77 -17.35 11.84 -4.28
CA ARG A 77 -16.92 12.23 -5.63
C ARG A 77 -15.42 12.42 -5.76
N ALA A 78 -14.75 12.91 -4.71
CA ALA A 78 -13.30 13.05 -4.69
C ALA A 78 -12.63 11.67 -4.78
N ILE A 79 -13.11 10.68 -4.02
CA ILE A 79 -12.49 9.36 -3.88
C ILE A 79 -12.92 8.38 -4.98
N PHE A 80 -14.20 8.37 -5.36
CA PHE A 80 -14.76 7.37 -6.28
C PHE A 80 -14.89 7.90 -7.71
N HIS A 81 -14.51 7.06 -8.68
CA HIS A 81 -14.86 7.22 -10.08
C HIS A 81 -16.34 6.89 -10.31
N SER A 82 -16.81 5.80 -9.72
CA SER A 82 -18.22 5.36 -9.79
C SER A 82 -18.65 4.68 -8.49
N ILE A 83 -19.94 4.75 -8.17
CA ILE A 83 -20.54 4.01 -7.06
C ILE A 83 -21.90 3.48 -7.53
N SER A 84 -22.18 2.20 -7.25
CA SER A 84 -23.40 1.52 -7.67
C SER A 84 -23.93 0.58 -6.57
N PRO A 85 -25.24 0.26 -6.54
CA PRO A 85 -25.76 -0.78 -5.65
C PRO A 85 -25.11 -2.14 -5.94
N TRP A 86 -24.85 -2.94 -4.90
CA TRP A 86 -24.27 -4.27 -5.09
C TRP A 86 -25.15 -5.17 -5.96
N SER A 87 -24.49 -6.02 -6.76
CA SER A 87 -25.15 -7.01 -7.62
C SER A 87 -24.56 -8.41 -7.39
N PRO A 88 -25.31 -9.50 -7.64
CA PRO A 88 -24.75 -10.86 -7.59
C PRO A 88 -23.59 -11.13 -8.56
N SER A 89 -23.46 -10.30 -9.60
CA SER A 89 -22.35 -10.30 -10.55
C SER A 89 -21.10 -9.54 -10.06
N SER A 90 -21.21 -8.74 -9.00
CA SER A 90 -20.12 -7.95 -8.43
C SER A 90 -19.12 -8.88 -7.74
N LYS A 91 -17.90 -8.95 -8.29
CA LYS A 91 -16.81 -9.84 -7.84
C LYS A 91 -15.48 -9.12 -7.89
N ALA A 92 -14.48 -9.66 -7.19
CA ALA A 92 -13.08 -9.31 -7.42
C ALA A 92 -12.71 -9.60 -8.90
N VAL A 93 -12.45 -8.56 -9.68
CA VAL A 93 -12.01 -8.69 -11.09
C VAL A 93 -10.48 -8.66 -11.19
N GLN A 94 -9.82 -8.04 -10.21
CA GLN A 94 -8.39 -7.82 -10.19
C GLN A 94 -7.82 -8.06 -8.79
N LYS A 95 -6.54 -8.41 -8.72
CA LYS A 95 -5.73 -8.41 -7.50
C LYS A 95 -4.59 -7.40 -7.64
N THR A 96 -4.17 -6.83 -6.52
CA THR A 96 -2.97 -5.98 -6.44
C THR A 96 -1.88 -6.78 -5.78
N VAL A 97 -0.76 -6.97 -6.49
CA VAL A 97 0.31 -7.90 -6.09
C VAL A 97 1.69 -7.29 -6.32
N TRP A 98 2.61 -7.65 -5.43
CA TRP A 98 4.03 -7.43 -5.64
C TRP A 98 4.60 -8.51 -6.56
N VAL A 99 5.51 -8.12 -7.45
CA VAL A 99 6.18 -8.98 -8.42
C VAL A 99 7.67 -8.68 -8.39
N LYS A 100 8.48 -9.70 -8.13
CA LYS A 100 9.94 -9.67 -8.22
C LYS A 100 10.37 -9.90 -9.67
N CYS A 101 11.15 -8.97 -10.20
CA CYS A 101 11.74 -8.99 -11.54
C CYS A 101 13.24 -9.31 -11.43
N TRP A 102 13.58 -10.58 -11.64
CA TRP A 102 14.96 -11.10 -11.56
C TRP A 102 15.67 -11.03 -12.91
N GLY A 103 17.00 -10.85 -12.90
CA GLY A 103 17.81 -10.83 -14.12
C GLY A 103 17.74 -9.52 -14.92
N VAL A 104 17.23 -8.45 -14.30
CA VAL A 104 17.16 -7.12 -14.90
C VAL A 104 18.57 -6.54 -15.10
N PRO A 105 18.98 -6.19 -16.33
CA PRO A 105 20.30 -5.61 -16.56
C PRO A 105 20.37 -4.18 -16.00
N ILE A 106 21.47 -3.85 -15.30
CA ILE A 106 21.67 -2.51 -14.68
C ILE A 106 21.50 -1.36 -15.68
N LEU A 107 21.88 -1.56 -16.95
CA LEU A 107 21.69 -0.59 -18.04
C LEU A 107 20.22 -0.18 -18.28
N ALA A 108 19.26 -1.02 -17.89
CA ALA A 108 17.82 -0.77 -17.99
C ALA A 108 17.15 -0.52 -16.64
N TRP A 109 17.91 -0.36 -15.55
CA TRP A 109 17.33 -0.24 -14.21
C TRP A 109 16.70 1.15 -14.01
N SER A 110 15.43 1.27 -14.41
CA SER A 110 14.65 2.50 -14.35
C SER A 110 13.17 2.21 -14.14
N VAL A 111 12.43 3.18 -13.59
CA VAL A 111 10.97 3.06 -13.37
C VAL A 111 10.24 2.74 -14.67
N ASP A 112 10.60 3.42 -15.78
CA ASP A 112 10.04 3.19 -17.11
C ASP A 112 10.20 1.73 -17.57
N PHE A 113 11.34 1.09 -17.27
CA PHE A 113 11.59 -0.29 -17.63
C PHE A 113 10.78 -1.27 -16.76
N PHE A 114 10.63 -0.99 -15.47
CA PHE A 114 9.74 -1.77 -14.60
C PHE A 114 8.27 -1.62 -14.98
N GLN A 115 7.84 -0.43 -15.40
CA GLN A 115 6.52 -0.19 -15.97
C GLN A 115 6.31 -0.95 -17.28
N PHE A 116 7.31 -0.96 -18.17
CA PHE A 116 7.30 -1.77 -19.39
C PHE A 116 7.14 -3.26 -19.09
N LEU A 117 7.91 -3.82 -18.15
CA LEU A 117 7.79 -5.22 -17.72
C LEU A 117 6.41 -5.55 -17.13
N ALA A 118 5.87 -4.67 -16.28
CA ALA A 118 4.55 -4.85 -15.66
C ALA A 118 3.39 -4.80 -16.67
N SER A 119 3.53 -4.04 -17.77
CA SER A 119 2.48 -3.86 -18.78
C SER A 119 2.00 -5.16 -19.43
N SER A 120 2.85 -6.19 -19.50
CA SER A 120 2.48 -7.54 -19.96
C SER A 120 1.50 -8.28 -19.05
N PHE A 121 1.35 -7.84 -17.79
CA PHE A 121 0.58 -8.52 -16.75
C PHE A 121 -0.55 -7.67 -16.16
N GLY A 122 -0.45 -6.34 -16.20
CA GLY A 122 -1.45 -5.46 -15.63
C GLY A 122 -1.06 -4.00 -15.61
N VAL A 123 -1.71 -3.23 -14.74
CA VAL A 123 -1.45 -1.80 -14.52
C VAL A 123 -0.33 -1.67 -13.49
N PHE A 124 0.81 -1.11 -13.90
CA PHE A 124 1.89 -0.70 -13.01
C PHE A 124 1.39 0.35 -12.01
N LEU A 125 1.73 0.18 -10.72
CA LEU A 125 1.41 1.15 -9.68
C LEU A 125 2.67 1.85 -9.16
N LYS A 126 3.65 1.09 -8.68
CA LYS A 126 4.95 1.63 -8.23
C LYS A 126 6.06 0.58 -8.20
N VAL A 127 7.29 1.02 -8.00
CA VAL A 127 8.38 0.20 -7.45
C VAL A 127 8.49 0.42 -5.94
N ASP A 128 9.21 -0.45 -5.22
CA ASP A 128 9.60 -0.15 -3.82
C ASP A 128 10.85 0.75 -3.76
N ASP A 129 11.05 1.39 -2.62
CA ASP A 129 12.11 2.39 -2.43
C ASP A 129 13.50 1.79 -2.63
N ALA A 130 13.71 0.55 -2.22
CA ALA A 130 14.98 -0.14 -2.38
C ALA A 130 15.32 -0.43 -3.86
N THR A 131 14.31 -0.67 -4.71
CA THR A 131 14.48 -0.73 -6.17
C THR A 131 14.76 0.66 -6.75
N LEU A 132 14.01 1.67 -6.30
CA LEU A 132 14.10 3.05 -6.80
C LEU A 132 15.45 3.69 -6.49
N ASN A 133 15.95 3.51 -5.28
CA ASN A 133 17.21 4.06 -4.77
C ASN A 133 18.44 3.21 -5.15
N MET A 134 18.26 2.08 -5.84
CA MET A 134 19.29 1.08 -6.09
C MET A 134 19.97 0.54 -4.81
N GLU A 135 19.26 0.52 -3.67
CA GLU A 135 19.74 -0.11 -2.41
C GLU A 135 19.99 -1.61 -2.61
N ARG A 136 19.29 -2.23 -3.57
CA ARG A 136 19.57 -3.58 -4.07
C ARG A 136 19.41 -3.64 -5.59
N VAL A 137 20.10 -4.59 -6.23
CA VAL A 137 20.09 -4.80 -7.68
C VAL A 137 19.95 -6.28 -8.10
N ASP A 138 19.62 -7.16 -7.14
CA ASP A 138 19.39 -8.59 -7.36
C ASP A 138 18.00 -8.86 -8.00
N PHE A 139 16.98 -8.13 -7.55
CA PHE A 139 15.67 -8.04 -8.20
C PHE A 139 15.07 -6.65 -8.05
N GLY A 140 14.40 -6.20 -9.11
CA GLY A 140 13.48 -5.07 -9.00
C GLY A 140 12.13 -5.54 -8.49
N HIS A 141 11.47 -4.72 -7.68
CA HIS A 141 10.24 -5.10 -6.99
C HIS A 141 9.12 -4.14 -7.37
N VAL A 142 8.09 -4.69 -7.99
CA VAL A 142 7.06 -3.94 -8.71
C VAL A 142 5.69 -4.26 -8.16
N LEU A 143 4.94 -3.24 -7.77
CA LEU A 143 3.54 -3.36 -7.39
C LEU A 143 2.67 -3.11 -8.63
N LEU A 144 1.78 -4.04 -8.93
CA LEU A 144 0.85 -3.93 -10.06
C LEU A 144 -0.54 -4.47 -9.74
N THR A 145 -1.55 -3.95 -10.44
CA THR A 145 -2.92 -4.50 -10.43
C THR A 145 -3.14 -5.34 -11.67
N THR A 146 -3.51 -6.62 -11.50
CA THR A 146 -3.71 -7.59 -12.59
C THR A 146 -5.08 -8.26 -12.53
N SER A 147 -5.66 -8.56 -13.69
CA SER A 147 -6.81 -9.46 -13.84
C SER A 147 -6.41 -10.93 -13.96
N VAL A 148 -5.11 -11.24 -14.00
CA VAL A 148 -4.59 -12.62 -13.98
C VAL A 148 -4.73 -13.15 -12.56
N LEU A 149 -5.79 -13.92 -12.30
CA LEU A 149 -6.07 -14.42 -10.95
C LEU A 149 -5.07 -15.50 -10.50
N SER A 150 -4.52 -16.29 -11.43
CA SER A 150 -3.45 -17.25 -11.15
C SER A 150 -2.15 -16.57 -10.70
N PHE A 151 -1.32 -17.28 -9.95
CA PHE A 151 0.00 -16.82 -9.55
C PHE A 151 0.90 -16.52 -10.76
N ILE A 152 1.50 -15.33 -10.83
CA ILE A 152 2.44 -14.96 -11.90
C ILE A 152 3.80 -15.62 -11.62
N ASN A 153 4.21 -16.51 -12.51
CA ASN A 153 5.57 -17.05 -12.57
C ASN A 153 5.91 -17.26 -14.05
N LYS A 154 6.64 -16.31 -14.65
CA LYS A 154 6.91 -16.25 -16.09
C LYS A 154 8.30 -15.70 -16.38
N ILE A 155 8.88 -16.15 -17.49
CA ILE A 155 10.09 -15.55 -18.07
C ILE A 155 9.66 -14.69 -19.25
N GLN A 156 10.04 -13.42 -19.23
CA GLN A 156 9.85 -12.45 -20.30
C GLN A 156 11.20 -12.24 -21.01
N LYS A 157 11.25 -12.54 -22.31
CA LYS A 157 12.40 -12.18 -23.15
C LYS A 157 12.29 -10.70 -23.54
N VAL A 158 13.38 -9.95 -23.42
CA VAL A 158 13.46 -8.53 -23.76
C VAL A 158 14.77 -8.21 -24.49
N VAL A 159 14.78 -7.11 -25.26
CA VAL A 159 16.00 -6.58 -25.89
C VAL A 159 16.36 -5.24 -25.26
N VAL A 160 17.56 -5.13 -24.69
CA VAL A 160 18.10 -3.89 -24.11
C VAL A 160 19.44 -3.60 -24.77
N GLY A 161 19.61 -2.42 -25.37
CA GLY A 161 20.87 -2.01 -26.01
C GLY A 161 21.35 -2.97 -27.11
N GLY A 162 20.43 -3.63 -27.82
CA GLY A 162 20.74 -4.63 -28.85
C GLY A 162 21.17 -6.01 -28.32
N ARG A 163 20.98 -6.29 -27.03
CA ARG A 163 21.23 -7.61 -26.42
C ARG A 163 19.95 -8.19 -25.83
N GLU A 164 19.78 -9.50 -25.97
CA GLU A 164 18.65 -10.23 -25.38
C GLU A 164 18.90 -10.57 -23.91
N PHE A 165 17.86 -10.46 -23.09
CA PHE A 165 17.85 -10.83 -21.68
C PHE A 165 16.57 -11.60 -21.33
N ASP A 166 16.71 -12.58 -20.44
CA ASP A 166 15.60 -13.37 -19.89
C ASP A 166 15.32 -12.88 -18.47
N ILE A 167 14.18 -12.19 -18.30
CA ILE A 167 13.77 -11.61 -17.01
C ILE A 167 12.67 -12.49 -16.42
N ALA A 168 12.88 -12.99 -15.20
CA ALA A 168 11.86 -13.77 -14.50
C ALA A 168 10.99 -12.85 -13.63
N LEU A 169 9.69 -12.82 -13.93
CA LEU A 169 8.67 -12.14 -13.16
C LEU A 169 7.94 -13.17 -12.28
N VAL A 170 8.08 -13.00 -10.97
CA VAL A 170 7.52 -13.92 -9.96
C VAL A 170 6.72 -13.10 -8.95
N GLU A 171 5.43 -13.39 -8.85
CA GLU A 171 4.53 -12.86 -7.82
C GLU A 171 5.04 -13.20 -6.42
N GLU A 172 4.85 -12.29 -5.47
CA GLU A 172 5.06 -12.62 -4.06
C GLU A 172 3.79 -13.23 -3.48
N ASP A 173 3.92 -14.36 -2.79
CA ASP A 173 2.85 -14.92 -1.95
C ASP A 173 2.74 -14.11 -0.66
N SER A 174 2.17 -12.92 -0.80
CA SER A 174 1.93 -11.95 0.27
C SER A 174 0.43 -11.84 0.52
N PRO A 175 -0.04 -11.83 1.79
CA PRO A 175 -1.46 -11.71 2.09
C PRO A 175 -2.00 -10.41 1.48
N THR A 176 -2.97 -10.55 0.56
CA THR A 176 -3.41 -9.51 -0.40
C THR A 176 -4.24 -8.38 0.20
N PHE A 177 -3.92 -7.91 1.41
CA PHE A 177 -4.54 -6.74 2.04
C PHE A 177 -3.50 -5.76 2.63
N PRO A 178 -3.58 -4.47 2.29
CA PRO A 178 -2.58 -3.46 2.63
C PRO A 178 -2.82 -2.85 4.02
N ASN A 179 -3.06 -3.67 5.03
CA ASN A 179 -2.93 -3.23 6.43
C ASN A 179 -1.44 -3.07 6.84
N ASN A 180 -0.50 -3.36 5.94
CA ASN A 180 0.91 -3.50 6.28
C ASN A 180 1.89 -3.09 5.15
N VAL A 181 1.63 -1.95 4.49
CA VAL A 181 2.62 -1.30 3.59
C VAL A 181 3.79 -0.69 4.38
N ASP A 182 3.77 -0.81 5.72
CA ASP A 182 4.80 -0.26 6.62
C ASP A 182 5.32 -1.31 7.63
N ARG A 183 5.63 -2.52 7.14
CA ARG A 183 6.33 -3.57 7.94
C ARG A 183 7.85 -3.56 7.77
N ARG A 184 8.46 -2.43 7.40
CA ARG A 184 9.92 -2.24 7.37
C ARG A 184 10.46 -2.01 8.80
N GLY A 185 10.26 -2.97 9.70
CA GLY A 185 10.70 -2.83 11.10
C GLY A 185 10.16 -3.83 12.11
N SER A 186 10.34 -5.14 11.91
CA SER A 186 10.34 -6.11 13.02
C SER A 186 11.09 -7.39 12.65
N TRP A 187 12.42 -7.29 12.67
CA TRP A 187 13.26 -8.40 13.07
C TRP A 187 13.67 -8.12 14.51
N LEU A 188 13.07 -8.83 15.48
CA LEU A 188 13.63 -9.22 16.78
C LEU A 188 12.54 -9.91 17.61
N GLU A 189 12.76 -11.21 17.85
CA GLU A 189 12.36 -12.00 19.03
C GLU A 189 10.92 -11.93 19.54
N GLU A 190 10.15 -13.00 19.25
CA GLU A 190 9.13 -13.50 20.20
C GLU A 190 9.83 -14.15 21.41
N GLY A 191 10.37 -13.30 22.29
CA GLY A 191 10.79 -13.68 23.63
C GLY A 191 9.57 -13.72 24.55
N SER A 192 9.15 -14.92 24.95
CA SER A 192 8.06 -15.10 25.92
C SER A 192 8.59 -15.07 27.35
N ASP A 193 8.23 -14.04 28.12
CA ASP A 193 8.23 -14.05 29.59
C ASP A 193 6.91 -13.40 30.04
N PHE A 194 5.98 -14.19 30.59
CA PHE A 194 5.87 -14.57 32.00
C PHE A 194 5.35 -13.42 32.86
N VAL A 195 4.19 -13.67 33.48
CA VAL A 195 3.51 -12.74 34.38
C VAL A 195 4.26 -12.61 35.69
N ASP A 196 4.32 -11.41 36.25
CA ASP A 196 4.06 -11.29 37.69
C ASP A 196 3.20 -10.06 37.98
N SER A 197 2.43 -10.16 39.06
CA SER A 197 1.81 -9.00 39.74
C SER A 197 2.86 -8.45 40.74
N GLU A 198 2.74 -7.32 41.42
CA GLU A 198 1.58 -6.71 42.10
C GLU A 198 1.75 -5.17 42.20
N ASP A 199 0.81 -4.55 42.93
CA ASP A 199 0.87 -3.32 43.73
C ASP A 199 1.34 -1.93 43.18
N GLY A 200 0.52 -0.90 43.47
CA GLY A 200 1.02 0.45 43.79
C GLY A 200 0.37 1.67 43.11
N GLU A 201 -0.89 2.01 43.42
CA GLU A 201 -1.35 3.41 43.25
C GLU A 201 -0.75 4.29 44.37
N TRP A 202 -0.29 5.51 44.04
CA TRP A 202 -0.68 6.79 44.67
C TRP A 202 0.17 7.98 44.17
N TRP A 203 -0.49 9.12 43.94
CA TRP A 203 0.14 10.42 43.66
C TRP A 203 0.55 11.14 44.97
N PRO A 204 1.50 12.08 44.91
CA PRO A 204 1.11 13.49 45.07
C PRO A 204 1.76 14.43 44.02
N GLU A 205 1.48 15.74 44.09
CA GLU A 205 1.31 16.60 42.92
C GLU A 205 2.24 17.84 42.86
N ASP A 206 2.92 18.19 43.95
CA ASP A 206 3.35 19.57 44.20
C ASP A 206 4.77 19.97 43.73
N GLY A 207 4.84 20.43 42.48
CA GLY A 207 5.30 21.77 42.10
C GLY A 207 6.74 22.28 42.38
N GLU A 208 7.43 22.69 41.31
CA GLU A 208 8.12 24.00 41.25
C GLU A 208 8.24 24.47 39.79
N VAL A 209 8.00 25.76 39.52
CA VAL A 209 8.04 26.35 38.17
C VAL A 209 8.87 27.64 38.19
N ASN A 210 10.01 27.62 37.50
CA ASN A 210 10.81 28.73 36.95
C ASN A 210 12.00 28.05 36.22
N GLU A 211 12.65 28.57 35.18
CA GLU A 211 12.68 29.94 34.65
C GLU A 211 12.89 29.90 33.11
N VAL A 212 12.47 30.93 32.39
CA VAL A 212 12.68 31.06 30.94
C VAL A 212 14.01 31.74 30.63
N VAL A 213 14.86 31.15 29.77
CA VAL A 213 15.93 31.89 29.09
C VAL A 213 16.06 31.45 27.63
N SER A 214 16.24 32.43 26.74
CA SER A 214 16.29 32.29 25.29
C SER A 214 17.72 32.21 24.73
N PHE A 215 17.89 31.38 23.70
CA PHE A 215 18.68 31.61 22.46
C PHE A 215 20.01 32.38 22.51
N SER A 216 21.09 31.75 22.02
CA SER A 216 21.88 32.29 20.88
C SER A 216 22.79 31.22 20.26
N VAL A 217 23.07 31.41 18.96
CA VAL A 217 24.04 30.64 18.14
C VAL A 217 25.36 31.41 18.12
N GLU A 218 26.49 30.70 18.19
CA GLU A 218 27.76 31.20 17.66
C GLU A 218 28.39 30.10 16.78
N GLU A 219 28.75 30.48 15.55
CA GLU A 219 29.56 29.70 14.62
C GLU A 219 31.03 30.10 14.83
N GLU A 220 31.95 29.15 14.82
CA GLU A 220 33.39 29.44 14.66
C GLU A 220 33.92 28.75 13.40
N GLU A 221 34.17 29.56 12.36
CA GLU A 221 35.18 29.24 11.35
C GLU A 221 36.54 29.75 11.84
N GLU A 222 37.60 28.93 11.77
CA GLU A 222 38.97 29.46 11.62
C GLU A 222 39.76 28.65 10.57
N ASP A 223 39.75 29.23 9.37
CA ASP A 223 40.86 29.49 8.45
C ASP A 223 42.07 28.54 8.26
N ALA A 224 42.53 28.55 7.01
CA ALA A 224 43.60 27.72 6.49
C ALA A 224 45.01 28.35 6.61
N SER A 225 46.04 27.49 6.58
CA SER A 225 47.42 27.90 6.30
C SER A 225 48.11 26.95 5.32
N MET A 226 48.46 27.46 4.14
CA MET A 226 49.31 26.80 3.14
C MET A 226 50.78 27.15 3.42
N ASP A 227 51.72 26.23 3.16
CA ASP A 227 52.62 26.42 2.01
C ASP A 227 53.31 25.13 1.50
N LYS A 228 53.86 25.25 0.28
CA LYS A 228 54.53 24.26 -0.58
C LYS A 228 55.81 23.73 0.08
N THR A 229 56.42 22.60 -0.29
CA THR A 229 57.09 22.26 -1.58
C THR A 229 57.60 20.78 -1.41
N ARG A 230 58.17 19.99 -2.34
CA ARG A 230 58.80 20.19 -3.67
C ARG A 230 58.77 18.89 -4.52
N SER A 231 59.23 19.00 -5.76
CA SER A 231 59.22 17.95 -6.80
C SER A 231 60.35 16.91 -6.74
N ARG A 232 60.06 15.74 -7.35
CA ARG A 232 60.96 14.87 -8.15
C ARG A 232 62.18 14.21 -7.47
N GLY A 233 62.11 12.89 -7.41
CA GLY A 233 63.20 11.92 -7.37
C GLY A 233 62.68 10.61 -7.93
#